data_AF-A0A7X0MFD3-F1
#
_entry.id   AF-A0A7X0MFD3-F1
#
_cell.length_a   1.000
_cell.length_b   1.000
_cell.length_c   1.000
_cell.angle_alpha   90.00
_cell.angle_beta   90.00
_cell.angle_gamma   90.00
#
_symmetry.space_group_name_H-M   'P 1'
#
loop_
_entity.id
_entity.type
_entity.pdbx_description
1 polymer ?
#
loop_
_entity_poly.entity_id
_entity_poly.type
_entity_poly.pdbx_seq_one_letter_code
_entity_poly.pdbx_strand_id
1 'polypeptide(L)'
;MTNEDAETPMITEKFDQTFRRYPVTFRSAVEVHALAGRESAIAIRRDPTSIADQYRKFLSEIVKLSGRDELDYLVFALSLAMANFAERHSKAPTREEVLVGLFRGAISQAITDLKRGLKRSGKDPLLLEIFAADLNIKSREKKTGGDIALIVDVCNQKTGRTIIPICFQAKRAAPSGGASVDIRRFNKSDPVRGDHQLKSLKSFAEEGANCAYLFFNNHTDFRVDTPILPLVKAVDDIVGSDHPLDVDLAVETIDVASFILHLVNNRKNAASSIGELEPMLAKLVEGDVSHLVVLSSESQAWEKSLEKFGTKYTTVSRSTSNAGFAELELAFEAANSYDLRHDAEAPGYHHAPGSGNGG
;
A
#
# COMPACT_ATOMS: atom_id res chain seq x y z
N MET A 1 20.80 21.97 7.24
CA MET A 1 19.53 21.49 6.68
C MET A 1 19.27 20.12 7.26
N THR A 2 18.23 19.99 8.06
CA THR A 2 17.77 18.71 8.61
C THR A 2 17.01 17.96 7.50
N ASN A 3 17.05 16.61 7.50
CA ASN A 3 16.31 15.81 6.50
C ASN A 3 14.81 16.16 6.42
N GLU A 4 14.22 16.68 7.50
CA GLU A 4 12.83 17.17 7.55
C GLU A 4 12.52 18.24 6.47
N ASP A 5 13.51 19.07 6.09
CA ASP A 5 13.34 20.12 5.08
C ASP A 5 13.24 19.56 3.64
N ALA A 6 13.79 18.37 3.40
CA ALA A 6 13.83 17.75 2.07
C ALA A 6 12.70 16.72 1.84
N GLU A 7 12.20 16.09 2.90
CA GLU A 7 11.13 15.08 2.82
C GLU A 7 9.73 15.70 2.68
N THR A 8 9.53 16.87 3.30
CA THR A 8 8.29 17.64 3.27
C THR A 8 7.84 18.05 1.85
N PRO A 9 8.72 18.62 0.99
CA PRO A 9 8.36 18.97 -0.39
C PRO A 9 7.93 17.77 -1.23
N MET A 10 8.62 16.63 -1.08
CA MET A 10 8.32 15.41 -1.85
C MET A 10 6.96 14.82 -1.47
N ILE A 11 6.63 14.73 -0.18
CA ILE A 11 5.28 14.32 0.26
C ILE A 11 4.24 15.23 -0.39
N THR A 12 4.41 16.54 -0.24
CA THR A 12 3.50 17.55 -0.78
C THR A 12 3.29 17.39 -2.28
N GLU A 13 4.39 17.19 -3.04
CA GLU A 13 4.35 16.99 -4.49
C GLU A 13 3.60 15.71 -4.88
N LYS A 14 3.85 14.58 -4.19
CA LYS A 14 3.19 13.30 -4.54
C LYS A 14 1.73 13.27 -4.19
N PHE A 15 1.35 13.86 -3.06
CA PHE A 15 -0.05 14.10 -2.79
C PHE A 15 -0.66 15.00 -3.88
N ASP A 16 0.07 16.02 -4.40
CA ASP A 16 -0.49 16.96 -5.40
C ASP A 16 -0.71 16.30 -6.76
N GLN A 17 0.26 15.50 -7.19
CA GLN A 17 0.13 14.65 -8.37
C GLN A 17 -1.06 13.71 -8.25
N THR A 18 -1.25 13.10 -7.07
CA THR A 18 -2.38 12.20 -6.79
C THR A 18 -3.70 12.95 -6.83
N PHE A 19 -3.78 14.13 -6.19
CA PHE A 19 -4.97 14.96 -6.17
C PHE A 19 -5.41 15.41 -7.56
N ARG A 20 -4.47 15.90 -8.38
CA ARG A 20 -4.77 16.36 -9.74
C ARG A 20 -5.37 15.24 -10.59
N ARG A 21 -4.96 13.99 -10.33
CA ARG A 21 -5.44 12.82 -11.05
C ARG A 21 -6.74 12.25 -10.47
N TYR A 22 -6.85 12.18 -9.15
CA TYR A 22 -8.00 11.62 -8.43
C TYR A 22 -8.45 12.56 -7.30
N PRO A 23 -9.24 13.60 -7.62
CA PRO A 23 -9.72 14.54 -6.60
C PRO A 23 -10.60 13.90 -5.52
N VAL A 24 -11.23 12.74 -5.81
CA VAL A 24 -12.03 11.99 -4.84
C VAL A 24 -11.19 11.50 -3.66
N THR A 25 -9.94 11.10 -3.92
CA THR A 25 -9.00 10.60 -2.90
C THR A 25 -8.75 11.66 -1.85
N PHE A 26 -8.59 12.91 -2.28
CA PHE A 26 -8.43 14.05 -1.39
C PHE A 26 -9.69 14.29 -0.54
N ARG A 27 -10.88 14.30 -1.14
CA ARG A 27 -12.13 14.53 -0.39
C ARG A 27 -12.33 13.46 0.69
N SER A 28 -12.10 12.21 0.33
CA SER A 28 -12.16 11.06 1.26
C SER A 28 -11.15 11.22 2.39
N ALA A 29 -9.90 11.61 2.08
CA ALA A 29 -8.87 11.87 3.09
C ALA A 29 -9.24 13.01 4.06
N VAL A 30 -9.73 14.14 3.54
CA VAL A 30 -10.20 15.27 4.37
C VAL A 30 -11.35 14.84 5.27
N GLU A 31 -12.31 14.10 4.74
CA GLU A 31 -13.46 13.61 5.52
C GLU A 31 -12.99 12.70 6.66
N VAL A 32 -12.13 11.73 6.38
CA VAL A 32 -11.57 10.83 7.40
C VAL A 32 -10.81 11.61 8.46
N HIS A 33 -9.94 12.55 8.07
CA HIS A 33 -9.19 13.36 9.03
C HIS A 33 -10.12 14.26 9.86
N ALA A 34 -11.20 14.78 9.28
CA ALA A 34 -12.17 15.59 10.00
C ALA A 34 -12.95 14.74 11.02
N LEU A 35 -13.35 13.52 10.65
CA LEU A 35 -14.00 12.56 11.54
C LEU A 35 -13.08 12.07 12.66
N ALA A 36 -11.76 12.01 12.41
CA ALA A 36 -10.74 11.78 13.42
C ALA A 36 -10.62 12.92 14.46
N GLY A 37 -11.37 14.01 14.28
CA GLY A 37 -11.34 15.17 15.17
C GLY A 37 -10.14 16.09 14.92
N ARG A 38 -9.50 16.03 13.73
CA ARG A 38 -8.40 16.93 13.39
C ARG A 38 -8.98 18.30 13.03
N GLU A 39 -8.76 19.28 13.90
CA GLU A 39 -9.33 20.63 13.79
C GLU A 39 -9.08 21.28 12.44
N SER A 40 -7.87 21.12 11.90
CA SER A 40 -7.53 21.66 10.58
C SER A 40 -8.30 21.00 9.44
N ALA A 41 -8.53 19.68 9.49
CA ALA A 41 -9.39 19.01 8.52
C ALA A 41 -10.87 19.40 8.67
N ILE A 42 -11.35 19.61 9.90
CA ILE A 42 -12.70 20.14 10.16
C ILE A 42 -12.85 21.55 9.55
N ALA A 43 -11.83 22.40 9.72
CA ALA A 43 -11.80 23.73 9.15
C ALA A 43 -11.80 23.68 7.63
N ILE A 44 -10.96 22.84 7.02
CA ILE A 44 -10.88 22.63 5.57
C ILE A 44 -12.23 22.13 5.01
N ARG A 45 -12.88 21.17 5.66
CA ARG A 45 -14.19 20.65 5.27
C ARG A 45 -15.28 21.74 5.27
N ARG A 46 -15.16 22.73 6.15
CA ARG A 46 -16.11 23.86 6.28
C ARG A 46 -15.72 25.07 5.44
N ASP A 47 -14.56 25.02 4.79
CA ASP A 47 -13.99 26.14 4.07
C ASP A 47 -14.70 26.33 2.72
N PRO A 48 -15.29 27.50 2.43
CA PRO A 48 -15.96 27.75 1.15
C PRO A 48 -14.99 28.06 0.00
N THR A 49 -13.68 28.07 0.23
CA THR A 49 -12.66 28.31 -0.81
C THR A 49 -12.60 27.19 -1.85
N SER A 50 -11.85 27.42 -2.92
CA SER A 50 -11.68 26.43 -3.99
C SER A 50 -11.08 25.13 -3.45
N ILE A 51 -11.43 24.00 -4.08
CA ILE A 51 -10.88 22.67 -3.72
C ILE A 51 -9.34 22.70 -3.74
N ALA A 52 -8.73 23.45 -4.66
CA ALA A 52 -7.28 23.60 -4.73
C ALA A 52 -6.68 24.32 -3.51
N ASP A 53 -7.39 25.29 -2.93
CA ASP A 53 -6.92 26.00 -1.73
C ASP A 53 -7.12 25.16 -0.46
N GLN A 54 -8.26 24.47 -0.36
CA GLN A 54 -8.50 23.45 0.67
C GLN A 54 -7.41 22.37 0.65
N TYR A 55 -7.03 21.95 -0.54
CA TYR A 55 -6.00 20.97 -0.78
C TYR A 55 -4.62 21.42 -0.28
N ARG A 56 -4.18 22.63 -0.64
CA ARG A 56 -2.92 23.20 -0.14
C ARG A 56 -2.88 23.30 1.39
N LYS A 57 -4.00 23.66 2.01
CA LYS A 57 -4.13 23.69 3.48
C LYS A 57 -3.95 22.30 4.07
N PHE A 58 -4.64 21.29 3.52
CA PHE A 58 -4.55 19.91 4.00
C PHE A 58 -3.14 19.33 3.91
N LEU A 59 -2.46 19.57 2.80
CA LEU A 59 -1.06 19.20 2.59
C LEU A 59 -0.14 19.73 3.68
N SER A 60 -0.27 21.04 3.99
CA SER A 60 0.55 21.67 5.02
C SER A 60 0.31 21.08 6.41
N GLU A 61 -0.84 20.44 6.62
CA GLU A 61 -1.23 19.85 7.89
C GLU A 61 -0.76 18.41 8.01
N ILE A 62 -0.87 17.59 6.96
CA ILE A 62 -0.33 16.23 6.94
C ILE A 62 1.16 16.23 7.31
N VAL A 63 1.90 17.21 6.80
CA VAL A 63 3.33 17.37 7.05
C VAL A 63 3.62 17.77 8.51
N LYS A 64 2.71 18.50 9.17
CA LYS A 64 2.89 18.98 10.55
C LYS A 64 2.51 17.94 11.62
N LEU A 65 1.95 16.79 11.22
CA LEU A 65 1.57 15.69 12.12
C LEU A 65 2.81 15.02 12.74
N SER A 66 3.52 15.73 13.61
CA SER A 66 4.60 15.19 14.41
C SER A 66 4.10 14.82 15.81
N GLY A 67 3.86 13.52 16.01
CA GLY A 67 4.06 12.78 17.26
C GLY A 67 3.32 13.23 18.52
N ARG A 68 1.99 13.31 18.50
CA ARG A 68 1.20 13.42 19.74
C ARG A 68 0.87 12.05 20.35
N ASP A 69 0.67 11.04 19.50
CA ASP A 69 0.45 9.64 19.88
C ASP A 69 0.92 8.66 18.78
N GLU A 70 0.79 7.35 19.02
CA GLU A 70 1.24 6.31 18.08
C GLU A 70 0.47 6.33 16.75
N LEU A 71 -0.81 6.74 16.77
CA LEU A 71 -1.64 6.79 15.56
C LEU A 71 -1.20 7.93 14.64
N ASP A 72 -0.97 9.13 15.18
CA ASP A 72 -0.44 10.26 14.41
C ASP A 72 0.93 9.91 13.81
N TYR A 73 1.79 9.28 14.61
CA TYR A 73 3.10 8.81 14.16
C TYR A 73 3.00 7.80 13.02
N LEU A 74 2.11 6.81 13.14
CA LEU A 74 1.86 5.81 12.10
C LEU A 74 1.36 6.44 10.80
N VAL A 75 0.37 7.32 10.88
CA VAL A 75 -0.21 7.98 9.71
C VAL A 75 0.84 8.80 8.97
N PHE A 76 1.70 9.50 9.71
CA PHE A 76 2.81 10.24 9.12
C PHE A 76 3.84 9.33 8.46
N ALA A 77 4.23 8.24 9.14
CA ALA A 77 5.14 7.24 8.58
C ALA A 77 4.61 6.62 7.28
N LEU A 78 3.32 6.27 7.23
CA LEU A 78 2.68 5.73 6.03
C LEU A 78 2.63 6.75 4.90
N SER A 79 2.37 8.03 5.22
CA SER A 79 2.37 9.12 4.24
C SER A 79 3.75 9.30 3.61
N LEU A 80 4.81 9.31 4.43
CA LEU A 80 6.19 9.35 3.97
C LEU A 80 6.57 8.11 3.15
N ALA A 81 6.15 6.92 3.59
CA ALA A 81 6.40 5.67 2.90
C ALA A 81 5.78 5.65 1.49
N MET A 82 4.51 6.04 1.37
CA MET A 82 3.81 6.12 0.08
C MET A 82 4.48 7.10 -0.87
N ALA A 83 4.87 8.29 -0.39
CA ALA A 83 5.53 9.30 -1.21
C ALA A 83 6.89 8.81 -1.73
N ASN A 84 7.73 8.26 -0.84
CA ASN A 84 9.02 7.67 -1.21
C ASN A 84 8.84 6.51 -2.19
N PHE A 85 7.87 5.62 -1.94
CA PHE A 85 7.58 4.49 -2.80
C PHE A 85 7.15 4.91 -4.20
N ALA A 86 6.22 5.88 -4.30
CA ALA A 86 5.79 6.42 -5.58
C ALA A 86 6.99 6.98 -6.35
N GLU A 87 7.82 7.79 -5.70
CA GLU A 87 8.95 8.45 -6.35
C GLU A 87 10.06 7.49 -6.81
N ARG A 88 10.39 6.48 -6.00
CA ARG A 88 11.54 5.59 -6.25
C ARG A 88 11.18 4.30 -6.98
N HIS A 89 10.00 3.74 -6.70
CA HIS A 89 9.71 2.35 -7.04
C HIS A 89 8.54 2.18 -8.01
N SER A 90 7.69 3.19 -8.17
CA SER A 90 6.53 3.10 -9.08
C SER A 90 6.84 3.50 -10.53
N LYS A 91 8.01 4.10 -10.79
CA LYS A 91 8.39 4.57 -12.13
C LYS A 91 8.74 3.45 -13.11
N ALA A 92 9.52 2.47 -12.68
CA ALA A 92 10.01 1.40 -13.55
C ALA A 92 8.96 0.28 -13.71
N PRO A 93 8.80 -0.33 -14.90
CA PRO A 93 7.90 -1.46 -15.08
C PRO A 93 8.18 -2.59 -14.10
N THR A 94 7.22 -2.92 -13.24
CA THR A 94 7.47 -3.83 -12.11
C THR A 94 6.27 -4.75 -11.86
N ARG A 95 6.51 -6.01 -11.50
CA ARG A 95 5.44 -6.97 -11.18
C ARG A 95 4.83 -6.66 -9.80
N GLU A 96 3.55 -7.03 -9.61
CA GLU A 96 2.79 -6.78 -8.37
C GLU A 96 3.49 -7.35 -7.13
N GLU A 97 3.90 -8.61 -7.17
CA GLU A 97 4.70 -9.26 -6.11
C GLU A 97 5.95 -8.44 -5.69
N VAL A 98 6.62 -7.78 -6.63
CA VAL A 98 7.83 -6.98 -6.34
C VAL A 98 7.44 -5.63 -5.75
N LEU A 99 6.40 -4.98 -6.29
CA LEU A 99 5.86 -3.71 -5.76
C LEU A 99 5.42 -3.85 -4.30
N VAL A 100 4.80 -4.99 -3.96
CA VAL A 100 4.43 -5.35 -2.59
C VAL A 100 5.65 -5.38 -1.66
N GLY A 101 6.71 -6.08 -2.05
CA GLY A 101 7.95 -6.16 -1.27
C GLY A 101 8.63 -4.80 -1.09
N LEU A 102 8.67 -4.00 -2.15
CA LEU A 102 9.23 -2.64 -2.13
C LEU A 102 8.39 -1.69 -1.27
N PHE A 103 7.07 -1.80 -1.30
CA PHE A 103 6.19 -0.97 -0.48
C PHE A 103 6.36 -1.27 1.01
N ARG A 104 6.43 -2.55 1.39
CA ARG A 104 6.81 -2.97 2.75
C ARG A 104 8.15 -2.34 3.16
N GLY A 105 9.15 -2.38 2.27
CA GLY A 105 10.45 -1.77 2.49
C GLY A 105 10.37 -0.26 2.73
N ALA A 106 9.57 0.45 1.93
CA ALA A 106 9.35 1.89 2.09
C ALA A 106 8.71 2.24 3.44
N ILE A 107 7.78 1.43 3.96
CA ILE A 107 7.20 1.63 5.30
C ILE A 107 8.29 1.48 6.38
N SER A 108 9.13 0.45 6.28
CA SER A 108 10.25 0.21 7.20
C SER A 108 11.25 1.35 7.21
N GLN A 109 11.59 1.85 6.03
CA GLN A 109 12.50 2.98 5.88
C GLN A 109 11.90 4.25 6.49
N ALA A 110 10.64 4.57 6.19
CA ALA A 110 9.96 5.74 6.73
C ALA A 110 9.90 5.72 8.28
N ILE A 111 9.53 4.60 8.90
CA ILE A 111 9.55 4.47 10.37
C ILE A 111 10.97 4.69 10.91
N THR A 112 11.98 4.11 10.28
CA THR A 112 13.39 4.26 10.70
C THR A 112 13.86 5.71 10.61
N ASP A 113 13.55 6.39 9.52
CA ASP A 113 13.93 7.79 9.30
C ASP A 113 13.24 8.72 10.29
N LEU A 114 11.96 8.51 10.57
CA LEU A 114 11.23 9.26 11.59
C LEU A 114 11.80 9.04 13.00
N LYS A 115 12.12 7.80 13.38
CA LYS A 115 12.79 7.52 14.67
C LYS A 115 14.12 8.26 14.76
N ARG A 116 14.89 8.29 13.67
CA ARG A 116 16.17 9.00 13.61
C ARG A 116 15.98 10.52 13.71
N GLY A 117 14.96 11.06 13.05
CA GLY A 117 14.56 12.48 13.12
C GLY A 117 14.23 12.89 14.55
N LEU A 118 13.33 12.16 15.22
CA LEU A 118 12.94 12.44 16.62
C LEU A 118 14.14 12.43 17.57
N LYS A 119 15.02 11.41 17.45
CA LYS A 119 16.25 11.32 18.26
C LYS A 119 17.17 12.52 18.06
N ARG A 120 17.35 12.98 16.81
CA ARG A 120 18.18 14.17 16.49
C ARG A 120 17.58 15.45 17.07
N SER A 121 16.26 15.53 17.15
CA SER A 121 15.52 16.65 17.73
C SER A 121 15.39 16.58 19.25
N GLY A 122 16.08 15.63 19.92
CA GLY A 122 16.05 15.46 21.38
C GLY A 122 14.72 14.97 21.93
N LYS A 123 13.84 14.43 21.08
CA LYS A 123 12.55 13.85 21.50
C LYS A 123 12.69 12.34 21.64
N ASP A 124 12.02 11.78 22.64
CA ASP A 124 11.92 10.33 22.78
C ASP A 124 11.11 9.77 21.60
N PRO A 125 11.67 8.83 20.83
CA PRO A 125 10.96 8.23 19.72
C PRO A 125 9.83 7.34 20.25
N LEU A 126 8.64 7.47 19.68
CA LEU A 126 7.57 6.49 19.90
C LEU A 126 8.06 5.11 19.42
N LEU A 127 7.75 4.08 20.21
CA LEU A 127 8.25 2.72 20.01
C LEU A 127 7.47 1.94 18.95
N LEU A 128 7.00 2.56 17.87
CA LEU A 128 6.35 1.81 16.80
C LEU A 128 7.39 1.00 16.03
N GLU A 129 7.32 -0.33 16.05
CA GLU A 129 8.19 -1.22 15.31
C GLU A 129 7.45 -1.85 14.13
N ILE A 130 8.20 -2.13 13.06
CA ILE A 130 7.71 -3.00 12.00
C ILE A 130 8.26 -4.39 12.27
N PHE A 131 7.34 -5.31 12.44
CA PHE A 131 7.61 -6.72 12.36
C PHE A 131 7.10 -7.19 10.99
N ALA A 132 7.94 -7.88 10.23
CA ALA A 132 7.52 -8.51 8.99
C ALA A 132 7.83 -10.00 9.07
N ALA A 133 6.83 -10.78 8.70
CA ALA A 133 6.80 -12.22 8.64
C ALA A 133 6.37 -12.64 7.24
N ASP A 134 7.17 -13.47 6.57
CA ASP A 134 6.73 -14.10 5.34
C ASP A 134 5.92 -15.35 5.69
N LEU A 135 4.60 -15.29 5.48
CA LEU A 135 3.68 -16.41 5.79
C LEU A 135 3.84 -17.56 4.81
N ASN A 136 4.31 -17.28 3.59
CA ASN A 136 4.42 -18.30 2.57
C ASN A 136 5.62 -18.12 1.62
N ILE A 137 6.72 -18.83 1.89
CA ILE A 137 7.92 -18.83 1.02
C ILE A 137 7.74 -19.73 -0.22
N LYS A 138 6.69 -20.56 -0.28
CA LYS A 138 6.63 -21.70 -1.23
C LYS A 138 5.67 -21.57 -2.42
N SER A 139 4.81 -20.55 -2.46
CA SER A 139 3.77 -20.42 -3.50
C SER A 139 3.72 -18.98 -4.04
N ARG A 140 4.32 -18.72 -5.21
CA ARG A 140 4.19 -17.44 -5.92
C ARG A 140 2.72 -17.17 -6.26
N GLU A 141 2.22 -15.96 -5.95
CA GLU A 141 1.09 -15.11 -6.44
C GLU A 141 -0.15 -15.75 -7.15
N LYS A 142 -0.04 -16.92 -7.78
CA LYS A 142 -1.02 -17.54 -8.68
C LYS A 142 -2.28 -18.09 -8.00
N LYS A 143 -2.36 -18.12 -6.66
CA LYS A 143 -3.48 -18.73 -5.91
C LYS A 143 -4.12 -17.84 -4.85
N THR A 144 -3.46 -16.75 -4.44
CA THR A 144 -3.86 -15.98 -3.27
C THR A 144 -4.85 -14.89 -3.65
N GLY A 145 -5.81 -14.62 -2.76
CA GLY A 145 -6.57 -13.37 -2.76
C GLY A 145 -6.12 -12.48 -1.60
N GLY A 146 -4.81 -12.30 -1.47
CA GLY A 146 -4.17 -11.58 -0.37
C GLY A 146 -2.67 -11.62 -0.57
N ASP A 147 -2.09 -10.51 -1.01
CA ASP A 147 -0.64 -10.39 -1.20
C ASP A 147 0.02 -9.89 0.09
N ILE A 148 -0.67 -9.06 0.86
CA ILE A 148 -0.19 -8.54 2.14
C ILE A 148 -1.32 -8.59 3.16
N ALA A 149 -1.12 -9.32 4.25
CA ALA A 149 -1.82 -9.08 5.51
C ALA A 149 -1.05 -8.01 6.30
N LEU A 150 -1.69 -6.91 6.66
CA LEU A 150 -1.14 -5.86 7.49
C LEU A 150 -1.92 -5.80 8.80
N ILE A 151 -1.26 -5.95 9.93
CA ILE A 151 -1.85 -5.75 11.25
C ILE A 151 -1.33 -4.44 11.82
N VAL A 152 -2.26 -3.56 12.20
CA VAL A 152 -1.97 -2.30 12.86
C VAL A 152 -2.37 -2.42 14.31
N ASP A 153 -1.39 -2.45 15.21
CA ASP A 153 -1.55 -2.52 16.65
C ASP A 153 -1.02 -1.23 17.28
N VAL A 154 -1.95 -0.31 17.58
CA VAL A 154 -1.61 1.04 18.05
C VAL A 154 -2.40 1.39 19.30
N CYS A 155 -1.76 2.12 20.19
CA CYS A 155 -2.38 2.78 21.32
C CYS A 155 -2.76 4.21 20.95
N ASN A 156 -4.06 4.48 20.96
CA ASN A 156 -4.60 5.83 20.85
C ASN A 156 -5.00 6.32 22.24
N GLN A 157 -4.60 7.55 22.60
CA GLN A 157 -4.89 8.12 23.91
C GLN A 157 -6.39 8.20 24.23
N LYS A 158 -7.25 8.32 23.20
CA LYS A 158 -8.70 8.45 23.34
C LYS A 158 -9.41 7.10 23.42
N THR A 159 -8.96 6.12 22.65
CA THR A 159 -9.70 4.84 22.45
C THR A 159 -8.99 3.63 23.05
N GLY A 160 -7.77 3.80 23.57
CA GLY A 160 -6.92 2.73 24.07
C GLY A 160 -6.22 1.96 22.95
N ARG A 161 -5.70 0.79 23.28
CA ARG A 161 -5.09 -0.14 22.33
C ARG A 161 -6.14 -0.64 21.33
N THR A 162 -5.80 -0.62 20.06
CA THR A 162 -6.65 -1.07 18.96
C THR A 162 -5.81 -1.90 18.00
N ILE A 163 -6.25 -3.13 17.71
CA ILE A 163 -5.59 -4.02 16.76
C ILE A 163 -6.48 -4.19 15.53
N ILE A 164 -6.03 -3.72 14.37
CA ILE A 164 -6.76 -3.75 13.10
C ILE A 164 -6.07 -4.71 12.14
N PRO A 165 -6.69 -5.85 11.80
CA PRO A 165 -6.23 -6.71 10.73
C PRO A 165 -6.71 -6.18 9.38
N ILE A 166 -5.82 -6.15 8.40
CA ILE A 166 -6.07 -5.67 7.04
C ILE A 166 -5.51 -6.71 6.06
N CYS A 167 -6.24 -7.03 5.00
CA CYS A 167 -5.73 -7.86 3.91
C CYS A 167 -5.83 -7.10 2.58
N PHE A 168 -4.69 -6.93 1.93
CA PHE A 168 -4.57 -6.26 0.64
C PHE A 168 -4.30 -7.26 -0.47
N GLN A 169 -5.03 -7.11 -1.59
CA GLN A 169 -4.62 -7.65 -2.88
C GLN A 169 -4.01 -6.52 -3.72
N ALA A 170 -2.75 -6.65 -4.12
CA ALA A 170 -2.10 -5.66 -4.95
C ALA A 170 -2.57 -5.75 -6.40
N LYS A 171 -2.64 -4.59 -7.06
CA LYS A 171 -2.94 -4.44 -8.49
C LYS A 171 -2.12 -3.30 -9.07
N ARG A 172 -1.71 -3.45 -10.33
CA ARG A 172 -1.21 -2.32 -11.12
C ARG A 172 -2.38 -1.50 -11.65
N ALA A 173 -2.27 -0.19 -11.48
CA ALA A 173 -3.15 0.79 -12.11
C ALA A 173 -2.34 1.57 -13.15
N ALA A 174 -2.46 1.15 -14.41
CA ALA A 174 -1.70 1.74 -15.52
C ALA A 174 -2.14 3.19 -15.77
N PRO A 175 -1.21 4.15 -15.94
CA PRO A 175 -1.55 5.54 -16.22
C PRO A 175 -2.40 5.75 -17.47
N SER A 176 -2.24 4.88 -18.47
CA SER A 176 -2.90 4.92 -19.77
C SER A 176 -4.33 4.38 -19.77
N GLY A 177 -4.71 3.57 -18.76
CA GLY A 177 -6.03 2.91 -18.68
C GLY A 177 -7.16 3.82 -18.17
N GLY A 178 -6.90 5.10 -17.92
CA GLY A 178 -7.84 5.99 -17.24
C GLY A 178 -7.94 5.67 -15.75
N ALA A 179 -9.15 5.81 -15.19
CA ALA A 179 -9.45 5.50 -13.79
C ALA A 179 -9.89 4.03 -13.58
N SER A 180 -10.25 3.32 -14.65
CA SER A 180 -10.74 1.94 -14.59
C SER A 180 -9.58 0.94 -14.55
N VAL A 181 -9.67 -0.05 -13.67
CA VAL A 181 -8.68 -1.11 -13.51
C VAL A 181 -9.34 -2.47 -13.51
N ASP A 182 -9.00 -3.30 -14.50
CA ASP A 182 -9.42 -4.71 -14.52
C ASP A 182 -8.66 -5.51 -13.45
N ILE A 183 -9.39 -5.97 -12.44
CA ILE A 183 -8.82 -6.77 -11.35
C ILE A 183 -8.87 -8.28 -11.59
N ARG A 184 -9.42 -8.75 -12.73
CA ARG A 184 -9.53 -10.17 -13.05
C ARG A 184 -8.18 -10.87 -13.01
N ARG A 185 -8.18 -12.05 -12.42
CA ARG A 185 -7.08 -13.02 -12.51
C ARG A 185 -7.63 -14.38 -12.89
N PHE A 186 -7.28 -14.83 -14.07
CA PHE A 186 -7.60 -16.19 -14.50
C PHE A 186 -6.57 -17.15 -13.91
N ASN A 187 -7.04 -18.21 -13.25
CA ASN A 187 -6.19 -19.32 -12.83
C ASN A 187 -6.64 -20.59 -13.57
N LYS A 188 -5.81 -21.63 -13.54
CA LYS A 188 -6.09 -22.87 -14.29
C LYS A 188 -7.41 -23.54 -13.85
N SER A 189 -7.83 -23.32 -12.60
CA SER A 189 -9.05 -23.88 -12.01
C SER A 189 -10.32 -23.08 -12.31
N ASP A 190 -10.19 -21.79 -12.66
CA ASP A 190 -11.28 -20.90 -13.03
C ASP A 190 -10.81 -20.00 -14.20
N PRO A 191 -10.81 -20.55 -15.44
CA PRO A 191 -10.37 -19.82 -16.61
C PRO A 191 -11.43 -18.83 -17.13
N VAL A 192 -12.60 -18.75 -16.51
CA VAL A 192 -13.76 -18.04 -17.08
C VAL A 192 -14.13 -16.79 -16.29
N ARG A 193 -14.19 -16.84 -14.95
CA ARG A 193 -14.70 -15.70 -14.17
C ARG A 193 -13.62 -14.71 -13.77
N GLY A 194 -12.44 -15.22 -13.42
CA GLY A 194 -11.31 -14.40 -12.99
C GLY A 194 -11.51 -13.68 -11.66
N ASP A 195 -12.54 -14.03 -10.87
CA ASP A 195 -12.97 -13.35 -9.64
C ASP A 195 -12.45 -14.02 -8.36
N HIS A 196 -11.59 -15.03 -8.47
CA HIS A 196 -11.17 -15.86 -7.34
C HIS A 196 -10.47 -15.05 -6.23
N GLN A 197 -9.68 -14.03 -6.59
CA GLN A 197 -9.02 -13.17 -5.60
C GLN A 197 -10.03 -12.34 -4.80
N LEU A 198 -11.06 -11.82 -5.47
CA LEU A 198 -12.14 -11.08 -4.82
C LEU A 198 -12.91 -11.99 -3.86
N LYS A 199 -13.21 -13.22 -4.27
CA LYS A 199 -13.86 -14.22 -3.39
C LYS A 199 -13.02 -14.57 -2.17
N SER A 200 -11.72 -14.75 -2.34
CA SER A 200 -10.81 -15.02 -1.23
C SER A 200 -10.75 -13.85 -0.25
N LEU A 201 -10.65 -12.61 -0.73
CA LEU A 201 -10.73 -11.42 0.13
C LEU A 201 -12.06 -11.36 0.89
N LYS A 202 -13.19 -11.68 0.25
CA LYS A 202 -14.49 -11.76 0.95
C LYS A 202 -14.48 -12.80 2.06
N SER A 203 -13.89 -13.98 1.82
CA SER A 203 -13.77 -15.01 2.84
C SER A 203 -12.88 -14.58 4.01
N PHE A 204 -11.84 -13.78 3.78
CA PHE A 204 -11.06 -13.18 4.86
C PHE A 204 -11.85 -12.12 5.64
N ALA A 205 -12.69 -11.35 4.94
CA ALA A 205 -13.56 -10.36 5.58
C ALA A 205 -14.60 -10.99 6.51
N GLU A 206 -15.14 -12.15 6.14
CA GLU A 206 -16.04 -12.95 6.98
C GLU A 206 -15.38 -13.39 8.30
N GLU A 207 -14.07 -13.58 8.31
CA GLU A 207 -13.26 -13.90 9.51
C GLU A 207 -12.76 -12.64 10.25
N GLY A 208 -13.24 -11.45 9.89
CA GLY A 208 -12.94 -10.20 10.58
C GLY A 208 -11.71 -9.44 10.06
N ALA A 209 -11.15 -9.77 8.89
CA ALA A 209 -10.16 -8.91 8.27
C ALA A 209 -10.81 -7.69 7.58
N ASN A 210 -10.14 -6.54 7.57
CA ASN A 210 -10.51 -5.43 6.69
C ASN A 210 -9.88 -5.67 5.31
N CYS A 211 -10.68 -6.03 4.32
CA CYS A 211 -10.16 -6.41 3.00
C CYS A 211 -10.28 -5.28 1.99
N ALA A 212 -9.22 -5.08 1.21
CA ALA A 212 -9.15 -4.04 0.20
C ALA A 212 -8.21 -4.42 -0.95
N TYR A 213 -8.36 -3.72 -2.07
CA TYR A 213 -7.37 -3.73 -3.14
C TYR A 213 -6.40 -2.57 -2.96
N LEU A 214 -5.11 -2.83 -3.16
CA LEU A 214 -4.02 -1.86 -3.13
C LEU A 214 -3.51 -1.63 -4.55
N PHE A 215 -3.76 -0.44 -5.08
CA PHE A 215 -3.42 -0.07 -6.45
C PHE A 215 -2.12 0.72 -6.49
N PHE A 216 -1.12 0.17 -7.18
CA PHE A 216 0.14 0.84 -7.46
C PHE A 216 0.11 1.48 -8.84
N ASN A 217 0.47 2.75 -8.94
CA ASN A 217 0.51 3.44 -10.22
C ASN A 217 1.77 3.04 -10.99
N ASN A 218 1.65 1.97 -11.77
CA ASN A 218 2.75 1.31 -12.45
C ASN A 218 2.24 0.65 -13.75
N HIS A 219 3.11 0.45 -14.73
CA HIS A 219 2.79 -0.24 -15.98
C HIS A 219 3.66 -1.50 -16.13
N THR A 220 3.17 -2.47 -16.90
CA THR A 220 3.91 -3.69 -17.26
C THR A 220 5.10 -3.49 -18.18
N ASP A 221 5.10 -2.44 -19.01
CA ASP A 221 5.95 -2.35 -20.21
C ASP A 221 6.64 -1.00 -20.34
N PHE A 222 6.10 0.05 -19.71
CA PHE A 222 6.58 1.42 -19.87
C PHE A 222 6.82 2.10 -18.54
N ARG A 223 7.75 3.04 -18.56
CA ARG A 223 8.03 3.90 -17.43
C ARG A 223 6.85 4.83 -17.15
N VAL A 224 6.56 5.04 -15.87
CA VAL A 224 5.59 6.03 -15.38
C VAL A 224 6.36 7.24 -14.85
N ASP A 225 6.31 8.37 -15.54
CA ASP A 225 7.13 9.54 -15.17
C ASP A 225 6.59 10.30 -13.96
N THR A 226 5.26 10.35 -13.82
CA THR A 226 4.56 11.06 -12.73
C THR A 226 3.72 10.07 -11.91
N PRO A 227 4.36 9.13 -11.20
CA PRO A 227 3.65 8.16 -10.39
C PRO A 227 2.93 8.84 -9.23
N ILE A 228 1.69 8.46 -9.02
CA ILE A 228 0.89 8.88 -7.88
C ILE A 228 1.07 7.95 -6.68
N LEU A 229 0.54 8.35 -5.53
CA LEU A 229 0.54 7.54 -4.31
C LEU A 229 -0.24 6.22 -4.51
N PRO A 230 0.14 5.14 -3.80
CA PRO A 230 -0.68 3.94 -3.73
C PRO A 230 -2.10 4.25 -3.24
N LEU A 231 -3.10 3.72 -3.96
CA LEU A 231 -4.51 3.93 -3.67
C LEU A 231 -5.14 2.66 -3.12
N VAL A 232 -6.18 2.82 -2.31
CA VAL A 232 -6.91 1.74 -1.67
C VAL A 232 -8.39 1.88 -2.00
N LYS A 233 -9.02 0.73 -2.30
CA LYS A 233 -10.47 0.62 -2.39
C LYS A 233 -10.94 -0.61 -1.64
N ALA A 234 -11.90 -0.44 -0.73
CA ALA A 234 -12.37 -1.53 0.11
C ALA A 234 -13.15 -2.56 -0.72
N VAL A 235 -13.12 -3.81 -0.28
CA VAL A 235 -13.87 -4.89 -0.95
C VAL A 235 -15.37 -4.65 -0.90
N ASP A 236 -15.88 -4.07 0.19
CA ASP A 236 -17.30 -3.71 0.34
C ASP A 236 -17.75 -2.77 -0.80
N ASP A 237 -16.94 -1.75 -1.11
CA ASP A 237 -17.21 -0.77 -2.18
C ASP A 237 -17.12 -1.39 -3.58
N ILE A 238 -16.23 -2.37 -3.77
CA ILE A 238 -16.08 -3.09 -5.04
C ILE A 238 -17.27 -4.01 -5.27
N VAL A 239 -17.65 -4.81 -4.28
CA VAL A 239 -18.74 -5.80 -4.37
C VAL A 239 -20.10 -5.11 -4.55
N GLY A 240 -20.26 -3.90 -4.00
CA GLY A 240 -21.47 -3.10 -4.16
C GLY A 240 -21.65 -2.46 -5.54
N SER A 241 -20.65 -2.53 -6.43
CA SER A 241 -20.70 -1.89 -7.75
C SER A 241 -21.36 -2.77 -8.83
N ASP A 242 -21.84 -2.13 -9.91
CA ASP A 242 -22.41 -2.83 -11.08
C ASP A 242 -21.39 -3.72 -11.81
N HIS A 243 -20.10 -3.35 -11.74
CA HIS A 243 -19.01 -4.01 -12.44
C HIS A 243 -17.83 -4.28 -11.48
N PRO A 244 -17.97 -5.21 -10.54
CA PRO A 244 -17.01 -5.42 -9.44
C PRO A 244 -15.61 -5.88 -9.89
N LEU A 245 -15.44 -6.23 -11.17
CA LEU A 245 -14.15 -6.64 -11.73
C LEU A 245 -13.47 -5.54 -12.56
N ASP A 246 -14.17 -4.44 -12.84
CA ASP A 246 -13.65 -3.26 -13.50
C ASP A 246 -13.73 -2.08 -12.53
N VAL A 247 -12.66 -1.93 -11.75
CA VAL A 247 -12.65 -1.07 -10.58
C VAL A 247 -12.34 0.36 -11.00
N ASP A 248 -13.29 1.27 -10.81
CA ASP A 248 -13.08 2.71 -11.01
C ASP A 248 -12.40 3.34 -9.78
N LEU A 249 -11.17 3.85 -9.97
CA LEU A 249 -10.38 4.58 -8.98
C LEU A 249 -10.81 6.05 -8.81
N ALA A 250 -11.70 6.57 -9.65
CA ALA A 250 -12.27 7.90 -9.51
C ALA A 250 -13.46 7.96 -8.53
N VAL A 251 -13.85 6.83 -7.95
CA VAL A 251 -14.95 6.70 -6.99
C VAL A 251 -14.49 5.89 -5.78
N GLU A 252 -14.89 6.32 -4.57
CA GLU A 252 -14.70 5.56 -3.31
C GLU A 252 -13.28 5.01 -3.11
N THR A 253 -12.29 5.82 -3.49
CA THR A 253 -10.88 5.46 -3.41
C THR A 253 -10.18 6.45 -2.50
N ILE A 254 -9.20 5.97 -1.72
CA ILE A 254 -8.48 6.74 -0.71
C ILE A 254 -7.00 6.33 -0.68
N ASP A 255 -6.11 7.13 -0.10
CA ASP A 255 -4.71 6.72 0.12
C ASP A 255 -4.57 5.75 1.31
N VAL A 256 -3.47 5.00 1.38
CA VAL A 256 -3.25 3.96 2.41
C VAL A 256 -3.24 4.54 3.83
N ALA A 257 -2.64 5.72 4.04
CA ALA A 257 -2.54 6.31 5.37
C ALA A 257 -3.92 6.75 5.90
N SER A 258 -4.70 7.42 5.06
CA SER A 258 -6.08 7.80 5.38
C SER A 258 -6.99 6.57 5.53
N PHE A 259 -6.81 5.52 4.71
CA PHE A 259 -7.55 4.26 4.89
C PHE A 259 -7.32 3.65 6.28
N ILE A 260 -6.07 3.55 6.71
CA ILE A 260 -5.72 3.02 8.04
C ILE A 260 -6.28 3.92 9.15
N LEU A 261 -6.16 5.24 9.01
CA LEU A 261 -6.73 6.18 9.96
C LEU A 261 -8.25 6.00 10.10
N HIS A 262 -8.95 5.77 8.99
CA HIS A 262 -10.38 5.49 8.98
C HIS A 262 -10.70 4.21 9.77
N LEU A 263 -9.97 3.12 9.53
CA LEU A 263 -10.21 1.85 10.22
C LEU A 263 -9.94 1.94 11.72
N VAL A 264 -8.83 2.57 12.13
CA VAL A 264 -8.47 2.71 13.55
C VAL A 264 -9.49 3.57 14.30
N ASN A 265 -9.88 4.73 13.75
CA ASN A 265 -10.82 5.61 14.44
C ASN A 265 -12.23 5.03 14.56
N ASN A 266 -12.68 4.29 13.54
CA ASN A 266 -14.00 3.64 13.58
C ASN A 266 -13.95 2.27 14.26
N ARG A 267 -12.77 1.80 14.68
CA ARG A 267 -12.54 0.45 15.22
C ARG A 267 -13.14 -0.65 14.35
N LYS A 268 -13.11 -0.46 13.01
CA LYS A 268 -13.74 -1.39 12.06
C LYS A 268 -13.00 -2.74 12.12
N ASN A 269 -13.74 -3.78 12.49
CA ASN A 269 -13.21 -5.13 12.76
C ASN A 269 -11.99 -5.13 13.69
N ALA A 270 -11.99 -4.25 14.70
CA ALA A 270 -10.91 -4.17 15.67
C ALA A 270 -10.96 -5.33 16.67
N ALA A 271 -9.78 -5.89 16.97
CA ALA A 271 -9.57 -6.77 18.10
C ALA A 271 -9.02 -6.00 19.30
N SER A 272 -9.38 -6.47 20.50
CA SER A 272 -8.87 -5.93 21.78
C SER A 272 -7.62 -6.68 22.25
N SER A 273 -7.33 -7.85 21.67
CA SER A 273 -6.19 -8.69 22.01
C SER A 273 -5.68 -9.48 20.81
N ILE A 274 -4.42 -9.92 20.84
CA ILE A 274 -3.84 -10.76 19.78
C ILE A 274 -4.58 -12.11 19.69
N GLY A 275 -5.07 -12.63 20.83
CA GLY A 275 -5.82 -13.89 20.90
C GLY A 275 -7.14 -13.86 20.10
N GLU A 276 -7.82 -12.71 20.04
CA GLU A 276 -9.04 -12.54 19.23
C GLU A 276 -8.76 -12.66 17.72
N LEU A 277 -7.51 -12.50 17.29
CA LEU A 277 -7.14 -12.61 15.88
C LEU A 277 -6.75 -14.03 15.46
N GLU A 278 -6.70 -15.00 16.39
CA GLU A 278 -6.27 -16.36 16.08
C GLU A 278 -7.06 -17.02 14.93
N PRO A 279 -8.40 -16.94 14.85
CA PRO A 279 -9.17 -17.51 13.72
C PRO A 279 -8.82 -16.86 12.39
N MET A 280 -8.70 -15.53 12.37
CA MET A 280 -8.34 -14.76 11.19
C MET A 280 -6.92 -15.10 10.71
N LEU A 281 -5.96 -15.18 11.64
CA LEU A 281 -4.58 -15.59 11.33
C LEU A 281 -4.52 -17.01 10.75
N ALA A 282 -5.27 -17.95 11.33
CA ALA A 282 -5.37 -19.30 10.79
C ALA A 282 -5.92 -19.28 9.34
N LYS A 283 -6.97 -18.48 9.09
CA LYS A 283 -7.54 -18.32 7.75
C LYS A 283 -6.54 -17.73 6.75
N LEU A 284 -5.75 -16.72 7.13
CA LEU A 284 -4.72 -16.15 6.25
C LEU A 284 -3.65 -17.18 5.89
N VAL A 285 -3.27 -18.04 6.85
CA VAL A 285 -2.31 -19.14 6.62
C VAL A 285 -2.90 -20.18 5.67
N GLU A 286 -4.15 -20.61 5.88
CA GLU A 286 -4.86 -21.53 4.98
C GLU A 286 -5.05 -20.95 3.57
N GLY A 287 -5.30 -19.64 3.50
CA GLY A 287 -5.47 -18.88 2.26
C GLY A 287 -4.17 -18.57 1.52
N ASP A 288 -3.05 -19.11 2.00
CA ASP A 288 -1.71 -18.98 1.41
C ASP A 288 -1.19 -17.53 1.30
N VAL A 289 -1.69 -16.57 2.10
CA VAL A 289 -1.32 -15.14 2.01
C VAL A 289 0.20 -14.95 1.98
N SER A 290 0.70 -14.11 1.06
CA SER A 290 2.14 -14.05 0.76
C SER A 290 2.96 -13.46 1.91
N HIS A 291 2.51 -12.34 2.48
CA HIS A 291 3.23 -11.61 3.53
C HIS A 291 2.31 -11.24 4.70
N LEU A 292 2.84 -11.31 5.92
CA LEU A 292 2.27 -10.69 7.12
C LEU A 292 3.20 -9.58 7.60
N VAL A 293 2.67 -8.37 7.68
CA VAL A 293 3.35 -7.21 8.23
C VAL A 293 2.58 -6.78 9.46
N VAL A 294 3.26 -6.55 10.57
CA VAL A 294 2.69 -6.07 11.82
C VAL A 294 3.38 -4.77 12.17
N LEU A 295 2.59 -3.73 12.44
CA LEU A 295 3.03 -2.44 12.95
C LEU A 295 2.58 -2.38 14.40
N SER A 296 3.52 -2.48 15.34
CA SER A 296 3.21 -2.59 16.78
C SER A 296 4.35 -2.06 17.64
N SER A 297 4.01 -1.52 18.81
CA SER A 297 4.98 -1.27 19.89
C SER A 297 5.23 -2.48 20.80
N GLU A 298 4.49 -3.57 20.60
CA GLU A 298 4.51 -4.81 21.39
C GLU A 298 5.11 -5.98 20.59
N SER A 299 6.27 -5.76 19.96
CA SER A 299 6.90 -6.74 19.04
C SER A 299 7.12 -8.12 19.66
N GLN A 300 7.53 -8.19 20.92
CA GLN A 300 7.72 -9.46 21.64
C GLN A 300 6.42 -10.24 21.86
N ALA A 301 5.29 -9.53 22.05
CA ALA A 301 3.99 -10.18 22.22
C ALA A 301 3.52 -10.81 20.90
N TRP A 302 3.78 -10.12 19.79
CA TRP A 302 3.51 -10.62 18.44
C TRP A 302 4.37 -11.82 18.08
N GLU A 303 5.66 -11.77 18.37
CA GLU A 303 6.59 -12.89 18.10
C GLU A 303 6.10 -14.19 18.78
N LYS A 304 5.83 -14.13 20.10
CA LYS A 304 5.29 -15.27 20.86
C LYS A 304 3.95 -15.78 20.33
N SER A 305 3.10 -14.88 19.84
CA SER A 305 1.78 -15.25 19.33
C SER A 305 1.89 -15.95 17.97
N LEU A 306 2.81 -15.49 17.12
CA LEU A 306 3.04 -16.07 15.79
C LEU A 306 3.78 -17.40 15.82
N GLU A 307 4.62 -17.64 16.85
CA GLU A 307 5.26 -18.95 17.08
C GLU A 307 4.26 -20.12 17.11
N LYS A 308 3.03 -19.88 17.61
CA LYS A 308 1.96 -20.90 17.68
C LYS A 308 1.54 -21.42 16.30
N PHE A 309 1.71 -20.63 15.25
CA PHE A 309 1.33 -21.00 13.88
C PHE A 309 2.46 -21.74 13.12
N GLY A 310 3.61 -21.96 13.77
CA GLY A 310 4.65 -22.89 13.32
C GLY A 310 5.69 -22.34 12.33
N THR A 311 6.96 -22.60 12.66
CA THR A 311 8.26 -22.58 11.91
C THR A 311 8.35 -22.23 10.40
N LYS A 312 7.71 -21.16 9.91
CA LYS A 312 8.09 -20.52 8.62
C LYS A 312 8.28 -19.01 8.68
N TYR A 313 8.25 -18.45 9.88
CA TYR A 313 8.45 -17.04 10.09
C TYR A 313 9.96 -16.75 10.11
N THR A 314 10.48 -16.11 9.07
CA THR A 314 11.68 -15.30 9.27
C THR A 314 11.17 -14.03 9.95
N THR A 315 11.29 -13.95 11.27
CA THR A 315 11.14 -12.69 11.98
C THR A 315 12.21 -11.75 11.42
N VAL A 316 11.83 -10.87 10.50
CA VAL A 316 12.68 -9.74 10.14
C VAL A 316 12.45 -8.69 11.23
N SER A 317 12.81 -9.01 12.49
CA SER A 317 13.20 -7.99 13.48
C SER A 317 14.60 -7.52 13.10
N ARG A 318 14.73 -7.02 11.88
CA ARG A 318 15.88 -6.22 11.55
C ARG A 318 15.53 -4.85 12.10
N SER A 319 16.16 -4.48 13.22
CA SER A 319 16.88 -3.21 13.22
C SER A 319 17.67 -3.20 11.90
N THR A 320 17.06 -2.73 10.81
CA THR A 320 17.71 -2.73 9.51
C THR A 320 18.86 -1.75 9.64
N SER A 321 20.05 -2.28 9.91
CA SER A 321 21.24 -1.63 9.42
C SER A 321 21.00 -1.41 7.93
N ASN A 322 21.31 -0.21 7.44
CA ASN A 322 21.08 0.22 6.06
C ASN A 322 21.54 -0.81 5.00
N ALA A 323 22.45 -1.74 5.35
CA ALA A 323 23.00 -2.78 4.49
C ALA A 323 21.96 -3.72 3.84
N GLY A 324 20.96 -4.20 4.58
CA GLY A 324 20.01 -5.18 4.04
C GLY A 324 19.00 -4.60 3.05
N PHE A 325 18.70 -3.30 3.17
CA PHE A 325 17.86 -2.58 2.20
C PHE A 325 18.68 -2.12 1.01
N ALA A 326 19.91 -1.64 1.23
CA ALA A 326 20.84 -1.31 0.15
C ALA A 326 21.13 -2.51 -0.76
N GLU A 327 21.22 -3.73 -0.25
CA GLU A 327 21.37 -4.93 -1.09
C GLU A 327 20.13 -5.22 -1.96
N LEU A 328 18.91 -4.98 -1.45
CA LEU A 328 17.68 -5.09 -2.23
C LEU A 328 17.53 -3.96 -3.25
N GLU A 329 17.93 -2.74 -2.87
CA GLU A 329 17.95 -1.56 -3.74
C GLU A 329 19.00 -1.74 -4.85
N LEU A 330 20.19 -2.24 -4.53
CA LEU A 330 21.23 -2.62 -5.51
C LEU A 330 20.80 -3.78 -6.40
N ALA A 331 20.13 -4.80 -5.85
CA ALA A 331 19.57 -5.88 -6.65
C ALA A 331 18.45 -5.38 -7.57
N PHE A 332 17.67 -4.40 -7.14
CA PHE A 332 16.63 -3.75 -7.93
C PHE A 332 17.23 -2.82 -8.99
N GLU A 333 18.26 -2.05 -8.68
CA GLU A 333 19.02 -1.22 -9.62
C GLU A 333 19.76 -2.07 -10.66
N ALA A 334 20.31 -3.22 -10.26
CA ALA A 334 20.94 -4.18 -11.17
C ALA A 334 19.93 -4.97 -12.01
N ALA A 335 18.73 -5.25 -11.47
CA ALA A 335 17.64 -5.88 -12.23
C ALA A 335 16.92 -4.89 -13.16
N ASN A 336 16.92 -3.60 -12.80
CA ASN A 336 16.33 -2.50 -13.56
C ASN A 336 17.36 -1.62 -14.27
N SER A 337 18.63 -2.03 -14.32
CA SER A 337 19.55 -1.57 -15.34
C SER A 337 19.07 -2.19 -16.65
N TYR A 338 17.98 -1.62 -17.16
CA TYR A 338 17.53 -1.73 -18.53
C TYR A 338 18.68 -1.18 -19.37
N ASP A 339 19.64 -2.05 -19.65
CA ASP A 339 20.53 -1.87 -20.77
C ASP A 339 19.59 -1.89 -21.97
N LEU A 340 19.48 -0.74 -22.65
CA LEU A 340 18.90 -0.64 -23.97
C LEU A 340 19.68 -1.61 -24.84
N ARG A 341 19.25 -2.88 -24.88
CA ARG A 341 19.64 -3.78 -25.96
C ARG A 341 18.99 -3.19 -27.20
N HIS A 342 19.79 -2.33 -27.82
CA HIS A 342 19.73 -1.91 -29.20
C HIS A 342 19.15 -3.03 -30.07
N ASP A 343 18.22 -2.62 -30.93
CA ASP A 343 18.10 -3.06 -32.31
C ASP A 343 19.10 -4.14 -32.73
N ALA A 344 18.63 -5.38 -32.75
CA ALA A 344 19.15 -6.39 -33.65
C ALA A 344 17.99 -7.30 -34.08
N GLU A 345 17.61 -7.12 -35.35
CA GLU A 345 16.86 -8.05 -36.18
C GLU A 345 15.34 -8.12 -35.96
N ALA A 346 14.66 -7.10 -36.49
CA ALA A 346 13.37 -7.36 -37.13
C ALA A 346 13.57 -8.38 -38.26
N PRO A 347 12.86 -9.53 -38.28
CA PRO A 347 12.85 -10.37 -39.46
C PRO A 347 12.14 -9.60 -40.57
N GLY A 348 12.87 -9.32 -41.65
CA GLY A 348 12.36 -8.69 -42.85
C GLY A 348 11.13 -9.42 -43.38
N TYR A 349 10.01 -8.70 -43.43
CA TYR A 349 8.87 -9.09 -44.25
C TYR A 349 9.27 -8.97 -45.72
N HIS A 350 9.73 -10.07 -46.31
CA HIS A 350 9.80 -10.20 -47.75
C HIS A 350 8.38 -10.29 -48.31
N HIS A 351 7.94 -9.20 -48.94
CA HIS A 351 6.84 -9.24 -49.89
C HIS A 351 7.18 -10.22 -51.02
N ALA A 352 6.42 -11.32 -51.12
CA ALA A 352 6.37 -12.13 -52.32
C ALA A 352 5.59 -11.37 -53.41
N PRO A 353 6.13 -11.19 -54.62
CA PRO A 353 5.40 -10.61 -55.73
C PRO A 353 4.36 -11.61 -56.25
N GLY A 354 3.13 -11.12 -56.41
CA GLY A 354 2.04 -11.88 -57.01
C GLY A 354 2.37 -12.25 -58.46
N SER A 355 2.39 -13.55 -58.72
CA SER A 355 2.30 -14.11 -60.06
C SER A 355 0.87 -13.87 -60.57
N GLY A 356 0.75 -13.03 -61.60
CA GLY A 356 -0.45 -12.98 -62.42
C GLY A 356 -0.63 -14.29 -63.17
N ASN A 357 -1.88 -14.76 -63.23
CA ASN A 357 -2.32 -15.70 -64.25
C ASN A 357 -3.38 -14.98 -65.07
N GLY A 358 -3.06 -14.79 -66.35
CA GLY A 358 -4.05 -14.49 -67.39
C GLY A 358 -4.86 -15.74 -67.70
N GLY A 359 -6.14 -15.51 -67.97
CA GLY A 359 -7.12 -16.41 -68.55
C GLY A 359 -8.27 -15.55 -69.03
#